data_AF-A0A318B4W1-F1
#
_entry.id   AF-A0A318B4W1-F1
#
_cell.length_a   1.000
_cell.length_b   1.000
_cell.length_c   1.000
_cell.angle_alpha   90.00
_cell.angle_beta   90.00
_cell.angle_gamma   90.00
#
_symmetry.space_group_name_H-M   'P 1'
#
loop_
_entity.id
_entity.type
_entity.pdbx_description
1 polymer ?
#
loop_
_entity_poly.entity_id
_entity_poly.type
_entity_poly.pdbx_seq_one_letter_code
_entity_poly.pdbx_strand_id
1 'polypeptide(L)'
;MSDSEPPRRKILSLKSGVAAPGGPPPLERLQKTARVVTPEPAAPPPPPQVGDWKCKPCGTRFDPPAELTDEDHVRCPSCNARLGVAADFRADPPRVEKTRARYLKKAG
;
A
#
# COMPACT_ATOMS: atom_id res chain seq x y z
N MET A 1 -27.77 -1.14 -33.60
CA MET A 1 -27.29 -1.85 -32.38
C MET A 1 -26.24 -0.96 -31.75
N SER A 2 -26.55 -0.37 -30.59
CA SER A 2 -25.81 0.72 -29.96
C SER A 2 -24.48 0.25 -29.35
N ASP A 3 -23.36 0.71 -29.89
CA ASP A 3 -22.06 0.61 -29.22
C ASP A 3 -21.96 1.76 -28.21
N SER A 4 -22.28 1.46 -26.94
CA SER A 4 -22.21 2.42 -25.83
C SER A 4 -20.79 2.42 -25.25
N GLU A 5 -19.85 3.07 -25.92
CA GLU A 5 -18.52 3.33 -25.35
C GLU A 5 -18.65 4.37 -24.21
N PRO A 6 -18.22 4.06 -22.97
CA PRO A 6 -18.38 4.98 -21.84
C PRO A 6 -17.54 6.25 -22.02
N PRO A 7 -18.05 7.44 -21.62
CA PRO A 7 -17.39 8.71 -21.90
C PRO A 7 -16.02 8.79 -21.22
N ARG A 8 -14.96 8.95 -22.04
CA ARG A 8 -13.58 9.14 -21.56
C ARG A 8 -13.48 10.43 -20.74
N ARG A 9 -13.11 10.28 -19.46
CA ARG A 9 -12.88 11.40 -18.55
C ARG A 9 -11.62 12.18 -18.97
N LYS A 10 -11.69 13.51 -18.90
CA LYS A 10 -10.54 14.40 -19.18
C LYS A 10 -9.50 14.25 -18.08
N ILE A 11 -8.42 13.53 -18.39
CA ILE A 11 -7.22 13.45 -17.56
C ILE A 11 -6.41 14.74 -17.75
N LEU A 12 -6.07 15.40 -16.63
CA LEU A 12 -5.15 16.53 -16.64
C LEU A 12 -3.78 16.04 -17.09
N SER A 13 -3.42 16.38 -18.32
CA SER A 13 -2.12 16.05 -18.89
C SER A 13 -1.05 16.87 -18.16
N LEU A 14 -0.23 16.23 -17.31
CA LEU A 14 0.96 16.90 -16.78
C LEU A 14 1.94 17.07 -17.94
N LYS A 15 2.06 18.31 -18.42
CA LYS A 15 3.15 18.71 -19.32
C LYS A 15 4.47 18.33 -18.66
N SER A 16 5.15 17.31 -19.18
CA SER A 16 6.54 17.03 -18.83
C SER A 16 7.35 18.29 -19.10
N GLY A 17 8.00 18.79 -18.06
CA GLY A 17 8.74 20.04 -18.07
C GLY A 17 9.71 20.07 -19.25
N VAL A 18 9.44 20.96 -20.20
CA VAL A 18 10.43 21.36 -21.19
C VAL A 18 11.59 21.96 -20.41
N ALA A 19 12.77 21.36 -20.56
CA ALA A 19 14.00 21.93 -20.02
C ALA A 19 14.18 23.32 -20.65
N ALA A 20 14.21 24.35 -19.82
CA ALA A 20 14.50 25.70 -20.27
C ALA A 20 15.89 25.72 -20.94
N PRO A 21 16.05 26.39 -22.11
CA PRO A 21 17.36 26.55 -22.72
C PRO A 21 18.22 27.42 -21.78
N GLY A 22 19.20 26.78 -21.13
CA GLY A 22 20.06 27.41 -20.11
C GLY A 22 20.16 26.65 -18.77
N GLY A 23 19.50 25.49 -18.62
CA GLY A 23 19.69 24.62 -17.46
C GLY A 23 21.09 23.98 -17.43
N PRO A 24 21.70 23.78 -16.24
CA PRO A 24 23.01 23.14 -16.12
C PRO A 24 23.00 21.76 -16.77
N PRO A 25 24.11 21.31 -17.37
CA PRO A 25 24.16 20.06 -18.09
C PRO A 25 23.68 18.92 -17.17
N PRO A 26 22.90 17.96 -17.70
CA PRO A 26 22.50 16.80 -16.91
C PRO A 26 23.78 16.12 -16.43
N LEU A 27 23.93 16.05 -15.10
CA LEU A 27 25.06 15.35 -14.50
C LEU A 27 25.05 13.93 -15.04
N GLU A 28 26.10 13.61 -15.81
CA GLU A 28 26.29 12.30 -16.38
C GLU A 28 26.07 11.26 -15.29
N ARG A 29 25.27 10.24 -15.63
CA ARG A 29 24.92 9.15 -14.75
C ARG A 29 26.21 8.42 -14.40
N LEU A 30 26.84 8.85 -13.32
CA LEU A 30 28.11 8.33 -12.85
C LEU A 30 27.94 6.82 -12.71
N GLN A 31 28.56 6.08 -13.62
CA GLN A 31 28.67 4.63 -13.54
C GLN A 31 29.23 4.36 -12.16
N LYS A 32 28.46 3.67 -11.31
CA LYS A 32 28.86 3.29 -9.96
C LYS A 32 30.19 2.55 -10.08
N THR A 33 31.30 3.26 -9.86
CA THR A 33 32.54 2.64 -9.48
C THR A 33 32.24 1.86 -8.21
N ALA A 34 32.63 0.58 -8.22
CA ALA A 34 32.38 -0.34 -7.14
C ALA A 34 32.76 0.33 -5.82
N ARG A 35 31.76 0.60 -4.97
CA ARG A 35 31.99 1.15 -3.63
C ARG A 35 32.91 0.17 -2.91
N VAL A 36 34.07 0.66 -2.51
CA VAL A 36 34.86 0.04 -1.43
C VAL A 36 33.90 -0.13 -0.26
N VAL A 37 33.63 -1.39 0.08
CA VAL A 37 32.79 -1.77 1.20
C VAL A 37 33.53 -1.38 2.47
N THR A 38 33.28 -0.17 2.95
CA THR A 38 33.41 0.09 4.38
C THR A 38 32.26 -0.67 5.03
N PRO A 39 32.49 -1.58 6.00
CA PRO A 39 31.41 -2.31 6.65
C PRO A 39 30.63 -1.33 7.52
N GLU A 40 29.66 -0.66 6.91
CA GLU A 40 28.56 -0.02 7.63
C GLU A 40 27.78 -1.16 8.32
N PRO A 41 27.47 -1.06 9.62
CA PRO A 41 26.63 -2.04 10.28
C PRO A 41 25.35 -2.17 9.46
N ALA A 42 25.07 -3.38 8.96
CA ALA A 42 23.89 -3.64 8.14
C ALA A 42 22.68 -3.03 8.84
N ALA A 43 21.99 -2.10 8.16
CA ALA A 43 20.71 -1.60 8.64
C ALA A 43 19.85 -2.84 8.96
N PRO A 44 19.27 -2.91 10.17
CA PRO A 44 18.49 -4.07 10.56
C PRO A 44 17.43 -4.33 9.47
N PRO A 45 17.19 -5.61 9.11
CA PRO A 45 16.19 -5.93 8.11
C PRO A 45 14.87 -5.27 8.50
N PRO A 46 14.12 -4.71 7.53
CA PRO A 46 12.81 -4.14 7.83
C PRO A 46 11.98 -5.20 8.55
N PRO A 47 11.26 -4.85 9.62
CA PRO A 47 10.49 -5.82 10.38
C PRO A 47 9.55 -6.57 9.43
N PRO A 48 9.38 -7.89 9.63
CA PRO A 48 8.46 -8.66 8.81
C PRO A 48 7.09 -7.97 8.82
N GLN A 49 6.48 -7.89 7.65
CA GLN A 49 5.17 -7.26 7.46
C GLN A 49 4.12 -8.25 7.99
N VAL A 50 4.01 -8.33 9.32
CA VAL A 50 3.20 -9.32 10.04
C VAL A 50 1.72 -8.96 9.94
N GLY A 51 0.86 -9.98 9.86
CA GLY A 51 -0.59 -9.82 9.91
C GLY A 51 -1.33 -10.74 8.96
N ASP A 52 -2.40 -11.34 9.47
CA ASP A 52 -3.29 -12.22 8.70
C ASP A 52 -4.23 -11.44 7.76
N TRP A 53 -4.22 -10.11 7.82
CA TRP A 53 -5.12 -9.25 7.05
C TRP A 53 -4.36 -8.29 6.13
N LYS A 54 -4.94 -8.03 4.95
CA LYS A 54 -4.46 -7.04 3.99
C LYS A 54 -5.51 -5.97 3.75
N CYS A 55 -5.14 -4.72 4.00
CA CYS A 55 -5.97 -3.57 3.69
C CYS A 55 -6.30 -3.50 2.19
N LYS A 56 -7.58 -3.45 1.81
CA LYS A 56 -8.00 -3.32 0.41
C LYS A 56 -7.63 -1.96 -0.22
N PRO A 57 -7.77 -0.81 0.47
CA PRO A 57 -7.44 0.49 -0.14
C PRO A 57 -5.95 0.77 -0.34
N CYS A 58 -5.05 0.41 0.59
CA CYS A 58 -3.61 0.71 0.46
C CYS A 58 -2.72 -0.52 0.29
N GLY A 59 -3.25 -1.72 0.49
CA GLY A 59 -2.50 -2.97 0.34
C GLY A 59 -1.62 -3.36 1.52
N THR A 60 -1.54 -2.53 2.57
CA THR A 60 -0.73 -2.80 3.76
C THR A 60 -1.25 -4.00 4.54
N ARG A 61 -0.33 -4.86 4.98
CA ARG A 61 -0.63 -5.96 5.90
C ARG A 61 -0.76 -5.45 7.32
N PHE A 62 -1.70 -5.98 8.07
CA PHE A 62 -1.94 -5.58 9.45
C PHE A 62 -2.59 -6.72 10.21
N ASP A 63 -2.56 -6.61 11.54
CA ASP A 63 -3.30 -7.47 12.45
C ASP A 63 -4.37 -6.64 13.18
N PRO A 64 -5.64 -7.09 13.25
CA PRO A 64 -6.69 -6.40 13.98
C PRO A 64 -6.37 -6.41 15.49
N PRO A 65 -6.38 -5.26 16.18
CA PRO A 65 -6.06 -5.23 17.60
C PRO A 65 -7.04 -6.07 18.43
N ALA A 66 -6.52 -6.93 19.31
CA ALA A 66 -7.32 -7.78 20.18
C ALA A 66 -8.06 -6.99 21.28
N GLU A 67 -7.60 -5.77 21.59
CA GLU A 67 -8.15 -4.96 22.69
C GLU A 67 -9.39 -4.15 22.31
N LEU A 68 -9.73 -4.06 21.01
CA LEU A 68 -10.95 -3.41 20.54
C LEU A 68 -12.18 -4.22 21.00
N THR A 69 -13.27 -3.54 21.33
CA THR A 69 -14.56 -4.20 21.55
C THR A 69 -15.14 -4.64 20.20
N ASP A 70 -16.04 -5.61 20.20
CA ASP A 70 -16.67 -6.14 18.99
C ASP A 70 -17.37 -5.07 18.13
N GLU A 71 -17.81 -3.98 18.75
CA GLU A 71 -18.50 -2.84 18.12
C GLU A 71 -17.53 -1.80 17.55
N ASP A 72 -16.27 -1.80 17.98
CA ASP A 72 -15.30 -0.80 17.58
C ASP A 72 -14.85 -0.96 16.13
N HIS A 73 -14.55 0.17 15.48
CA HIS A 73 -14.05 0.17 14.11
C HIS A 73 -12.55 -0.11 14.04
N VAL A 74 -12.19 -1.17 13.32
CA VAL A 74 -10.80 -1.44 12.95
C VAL A 74 -10.38 -0.50 11.83
N ARG A 75 -9.27 0.21 12.04
CA ARG A 75 -8.67 1.13 11.06
C ARG A 75 -7.34 0.59 10.56
N CYS A 76 -7.03 0.88 9.30
CA CYS A 76 -5.73 0.53 8.75
C CYS A 76 -4.63 1.38 9.40
N PRO A 77 -3.55 0.79 9.95
CA PRO A 77 -2.46 1.56 10.56
C PRO A 77 -1.65 2.40 9.55
N SER A 78 -1.78 2.13 8.25
CA SER A 78 -0.99 2.80 7.21
C SER A 78 -1.75 3.91 6.47
N CYS A 79 -3.04 3.71 6.15
CA CYS A 79 -3.84 4.73 5.45
C CYS A 79 -5.00 5.28 6.29
N ASN A 80 -5.13 4.86 7.54
CA ASN A 80 -6.19 5.23 8.48
C ASN A 80 -7.64 5.01 7.98
N ALA A 81 -7.81 4.24 6.89
CA ALA A 81 -9.11 3.90 6.36
C ALA A 81 -9.86 2.99 7.35
N ARG A 82 -11.15 3.25 7.54
CA ARG A 82 -12.05 2.38 8.29
C ARG A 82 -12.30 1.10 7.50
N LEU A 83 -11.91 -0.05 8.08
CA LEU A 83 -11.93 -1.34 7.40
C LEU A 83 -13.16 -2.19 7.77
N GLY A 84 -13.67 -2.12 8.99
CA GLY A 84 -14.83 -2.89 9.45
C GLY A 84 -15.00 -2.75 10.96
N VAL A 85 -15.86 -3.56 11.57
CA VAL A 85 -15.92 -3.69 13.05
C VAL A 85 -15.09 -4.87 13.53
N ALA A 86 -14.55 -4.82 14.74
CA ALA A 86 -13.66 -5.87 15.26
C ALA A 86 -14.30 -7.26 15.24
N ALA A 87 -15.63 -7.35 15.48
CA ALA A 87 -16.38 -8.60 15.41
C ALA A 87 -16.26 -9.31 14.04
N ASP A 88 -16.25 -8.54 12.94
CA ASP A 88 -16.18 -9.11 11.59
C ASP A 88 -14.81 -9.75 11.30
N PHE A 89 -13.75 -9.23 11.92
CA PHE A 89 -12.39 -9.75 11.80
C PHE A 89 -12.15 -10.97 12.69
N ARG A 90 -12.86 -11.07 13.82
CA ARG A 90 -12.74 -12.17 14.80
C ARG A 90 -13.71 -13.33 14.56
N ALA A 91 -14.73 -13.13 13.73
CA ALA A 91 -15.67 -14.19 13.37
C ALA A 91 -14.94 -15.41 12.77
N ASP A 92 -15.46 -16.61 13.04
CA ASP A 92 -15.00 -17.87 12.44
C ASP A 92 -16.17 -18.53 11.70
N PRO A 93 -16.18 -18.59 10.35
CA PRO A 93 -15.20 -17.97 9.44
C PRO A 93 -15.30 -16.43 9.39
N PRO A 94 -14.19 -15.73 9.08
CA PRO A 94 -14.15 -14.27 9.07
C PRO A 94 -15.09 -13.67 8.02
N ARG A 95 -15.81 -12.61 8.39
CA ARG A 95 -16.83 -11.96 7.54
C ARG A 95 -16.19 -11.00 6.55
N VAL A 96 -15.33 -11.52 5.67
CA VAL A 96 -14.54 -10.72 4.71
C VAL A 96 -15.38 -9.81 3.82
N GLU A 97 -16.64 -10.18 3.53
CA GLU A 97 -17.58 -9.39 2.72
C GLU A 97 -17.99 -8.06 3.39
N LYS A 98 -18.03 -8.04 4.72
CA LYS A 98 -18.37 -6.85 5.51
C LYS A 98 -17.15 -5.96 5.77
N THR A 99 -15.94 -6.50 5.56
CA THR A 99 -14.68 -5.78 5.75
C THR A 99 -14.12 -5.25 4.43
N ARG A 100 -13.42 -4.11 4.48
CA ARG A 100 -12.57 -3.58 3.40
C ARG A 100 -11.15 -4.12 3.54
N ALA A 101 -11.01 -5.37 3.93
CA ALA A 101 -9.75 -6.09 4.05
C ALA A 101 -9.84 -7.46 3.37
N ARG A 102 -8.70 -8.06 3.06
CA ARG A 102 -8.59 -9.42 2.56
C ARG A 102 -7.93 -10.28 3.63
N TYR A 103 -8.50 -11.43 3.92
CA TYR A 103 -7.86 -12.41 4.79
C TYR A 103 -6.79 -13.17 4.00
N LEU A 104 -5.55 -13.18 4.51
CA LEU A 104 -4.37 -13.76 3.88
C LEU A 104 -4.00 -15.12 4.49
N LYS A 105 -4.47 -15.43 5.71
CA LYS A 105 -4.28 -16.76 6.27
C LYS A 105 -4.98 -17.74 5.35
N LYS A 106 -4.19 -18.64 4.73
CA LYS A 106 -4.73 -19.74 3.93
C LYS A 106 -5.80 -20.42 4.78
N ALA A 107 -7.04 -20.46 4.30
CA ALA A 107 -7.92 -21.57 4.62
C ALA A 107 -7.13 -22.81 4.24
N GLY A 108 -6.69 -23.56 5.26
CA GLY A 108 -6.04 -24.86 5.07
C GLY A 108 -7.00 -25.83 4.40
#